data_AF-A0A3B9Q445-F1
#
_entry.id   AF-A0A3B9Q445-F1
#
_cell.length_a   1.000
_cell.length_b   1.000
_cell.length_c   1.000
_cell.angle_alpha   90.00
_cell.angle_beta   90.00
_cell.angle_gamma   90.00
#
_symmetry.space_group_name_H-M   'P 1'
#
loop_
_entity.id
_entity.type
_entity.pdbx_description
1 polymer ?
#
loop_
_entity_poly.entity_id
_entity_poly.type
_entity_poly.pdbx_seq_one_letter_code
_entity_poly.pdbx_strand_id
1 'polypeptide(L)'
;MPQNNSPTIPQETNLNGDPFKKRVYWNLIVTLTGFFIFLLGLRPDLFGMDRSPVIGFIQIAVSVIGLSILCLGGYLSMRTLWQGKPLSIAAEIGIRFISTGLVIAIFSALADFFGFGSHPFPESLPYLGEWQVLGIVIGEYTIAFGFFLMIPFPKIRIFPKIPHSSDSKR
;
A
#
# COMPACT_ATOMS: atom_id res chain seq x y z
N MET A 1 -8.90 -27.92 59.99
CA MET A 1 -8.37 -28.48 58.72
C MET A 1 -8.54 -27.45 57.61
N PRO A 2 -7.60 -27.34 56.65
CA PRO A 2 -7.37 -26.15 55.84
C PRO A 2 -8.07 -26.16 54.47
N GLN A 3 -8.29 -24.94 53.95
CA GLN A 3 -8.19 -24.49 52.55
C GLN A 3 -9.10 -25.12 51.48
N ASN A 4 -9.99 -24.30 50.91
CA ASN A 4 -9.95 -24.07 49.46
C ASN A 4 -10.47 -22.66 49.12
N ASN A 5 -9.67 -21.65 49.43
CA ASN A 5 -9.75 -20.36 48.75
C ASN A 5 -9.02 -20.51 47.41
N SER A 6 -9.73 -20.98 46.39
CA SER A 6 -9.30 -20.75 45.02
C SER A 6 -9.92 -19.42 44.58
N PRO A 7 -9.17 -18.30 44.49
CA PRO A 7 -9.63 -17.20 43.68
C PRO A 7 -9.72 -17.73 42.25
N THR A 8 -10.94 -17.86 41.73
CA THR A 8 -11.17 -17.91 40.29
C THR A 8 -10.53 -16.66 39.71
N ILE A 9 -9.28 -16.78 39.27
CA ILE A 9 -8.62 -15.78 38.44
C ILE A 9 -9.56 -15.60 37.25
N PRO A 10 -10.15 -14.41 37.05
CA PRO A 10 -10.82 -14.13 35.80
C PRO A 10 -9.76 -14.36 34.73
N GLN A 11 -9.96 -15.38 33.90
CA GLN A 11 -9.19 -15.56 32.68
C GLN A 11 -9.21 -14.20 31.98
N GLU A 12 -8.09 -13.49 31.98
CA GLU A 12 -7.86 -12.39 31.05
C GLU A 12 -7.81 -13.02 29.66
N THR A 13 -8.99 -13.30 29.11
CA THR A 13 -9.19 -13.46 27.69
C THR A 13 -8.65 -12.17 27.07
N ASN A 14 -7.45 -12.28 26.52
CA ASN A 14 -6.75 -11.23 25.78
C ASN A 14 -7.55 -10.91 24.50
N LEU A 15 -8.72 -10.30 24.67
CA LEU A 15 -9.72 -9.95 23.65
C LEU A 15 -9.37 -8.67 22.89
N ASN A 16 -8.17 -8.12 23.10
CA ASN A 16 -7.73 -6.85 22.50
C ASN A 16 -6.79 -7.03 21.29
N GLY A 17 -6.38 -8.27 20.95
CA GLY A 17 -5.48 -8.56 19.83
C GLY A 17 -6.14 -8.87 18.48
N ASP A 18 -7.41 -9.30 18.49
CA ASP A 18 -8.11 -9.79 17.30
C ASP A 18 -8.60 -8.72 16.32
N PRO A 19 -9.18 -7.57 16.74
CA PRO A 19 -9.73 -6.60 15.78
C PRO A 19 -8.63 -5.90 14.97
N PHE A 20 -7.45 -5.69 15.56
CA PHE A 20 -6.31 -5.09 14.88
C PHE A 20 -5.74 -6.00 13.77
N LYS A 21 -5.43 -7.26 14.11
CA LYS A 21 -4.91 -8.24 13.15
C LYS A 21 -5.90 -8.47 12.01
N LYS A 22 -7.19 -8.57 12.33
CA LYS A 22 -8.25 -8.75 11.33
C LYS A 22 -8.35 -7.55 10.38
N ARG A 23 -8.23 -6.32 10.86
CA ARG A 23 -8.19 -5.10 10.02
C ARG A 23 -6.96 -5.07 9.10
N VAL A 24 -5.78 -5.36 9.64
CA VAL A 24 -4.55 -5.43 8.83
C VAL A 24 -4.69 -6.49 7.75
N TYR A 25 -5.20 -7.67 8.09
CA TYR A 25 -5.42 -8.75 7.13
C TYR A 25 -6.37 -8.33 6.01
N TRP A 26 -7.52 -7.73 6.34
CA TRP A 26 -8.45 -7.22 5.33
C TRP A 26 -7.83 -6.18 4.41
N ASN A 27 -7.07 -5.22 4.96
CA ASN A 27 -6.39 -4.22 4.15
C ASN A 27 -5.34 -4.86 3.23
N LEU A 28 -4.62 -5.87 3.73
CA LEU A 28 -3.63 -6.61 2.94
C LEU A 28 -4.27 -7.40 1.81
N ILE A 29 -5.44 -8.02 2.04
CA ILE A 29 -6.24 -8.66 0.98
C ILE A 29 -6.58 -7.64 -0.11
N VAL A 30 -7.06 -6.45 0.27
CA VAL A 30 -7.41 -5.40 -0.70
C VAL A 30 -6.18 -5.00 -1.52
N THR A 31 -5.02 -4.79 -0.88
CA THR A 31 -3.76 -4.51 -1.58
C THR A 31 -3.39 -5.63 -2.55
N LEU A 32 -3.47 -6.88 -2.09
CA LEU A 32 -3.10 -8.04 -2.89
C LEU A 32 -4.03 -8.24 -4.08
N THR A 33 -5.34 -8.04 -3.89
CA THR A 33 -6.32 -8.04 -4.98
C THR A 33 -6.02 -6.93 -5.99
N GLY A 34 -5.71 -5.72 -5.53
CA GLY A 34 -5.28 -4.62 -6.40
C GLY A 34 -4.02 -4.98 -7.21
N PHE A 35 -3.05 -5.64 -6.57
CA PHE A 35 -1.82 -6.13 -7.22
C PHE A 35 -2.12 -7.14 -8.34
N PHE A 36 -3.01 -8.09 -8.10
CA PHE A 36 -3.40 -9.06 -9.13
C PHE A 36 -4.14 -8.40 -10.30
N ILE A 37 -5.05 -7.46 -10.03
CA ILE A 37 -5.73 -6.69 -11.08
C ILE A 37 -4.72 -5.86 -11.89
N PHE A 38 -3.77 -5.23 -11.21
CA PHE A 38 -2.70 -4.48 -11.85
C PHE A 38 -1.84 -5.38 -12.76
N LEU A 39 -1.41 -6.55 -12.27
CA LEU A 39 -0.63 -7.52 -13.05
C LEU A 39 -1.41 -8.06 -14.24
N LEU A 40 -2.70 -8.30 -14.09
CA LEU A 40 -3.60 -8.71 -15.17
C LEU A 40 -3.62 -7.68 -16.30
N GLY A 41 -3.65 -6.39 -15.93
CA GLY A 41 -3.54 -5.28 -16.87
C GLY A 41 -2.11 -5.03 -17.37
N LEU A 42 -1.05 -5.38 -16.65
CA LEU A 42 0.31 -5.14 -17.13
C LEU A 42 0.77 -6.23 -18.10
N ARG A 43 0.48 -7.49 -17.77
CA ARG A 43 0.87 -8.68 -18.52
C ARG A 43 -0.27 -9.71 -18.56
N PRO A 44 -1.28 -9.50 -19.41
CA PRO A 44 -2.34 -10.49 -19.61
C PRO A 44 -1.80 -11.84 -20.13
N ASP A 45 -0.62 -11.84 -20.75
CA ASP A 45 0.09 -13.05 -21.20
C ASP A 45 0.34 -14.05 -20.07
N LEU A 46 0.55 -13.57 -18.83
CA LEU A 46 0.74 -14.44 -17.67
C LEU A 46 -0.49 -15.32 -17.38
N PHE A 47 -1.65 -14.93 -17.90
CA PHE A 47 -2.93 -15.61 -17.72
C PHE A 47 -3.39 -16.35 -18.99
N GLY A 48 -2.54 -16.42 -20.02
CA GLY A 48 -2.85 -17.12 -21.27
C GLY A 48 -3.95 -16.43 -22.11
N MET A 49 -4.17 -15.14 -21.93
CA MET A 49 -5.07 -14.36 -22.79
C MET A 49 -4.31 -13.90 -24.05
N ASP A 50 -4.89 -14.17 -25.22
CA ASP A 50 -4.28 -13.80 -26.50
C ASP A 50 -4.16 -12.29 -26.66
N ARG A 51 -3.06 -11.85 -27.27
CA ARG A 51 -2.77 -10.44 -27.58
C ARG A 51 -3.63 -9.96 -28.76
N SER A 52 -4.92 -9.77 -28.54
CA SER A 52 -5.78 -9.09 -29.51
C SER A 52 -5.64 -7.56 -29.37
N PRO A 53 -5.52 -6.79 -30.46
CA PRO A 53 -5.36 -5.33 -30.43
C PRO A 53 -6.46 -4.59 -29.67
N VAL A 54 -7.69 -5.14 -29.66
CA VAL A 54 -8.83 -4.59 -28.92
C VAL A 54 -8.63 -4.66 -27.40
N ILE A 55 -7.79 -5.57 -26.93
CA ILE A 55 -7.51 -5.79 -25.51
C ILE A 55 -6.55 -4.73 -24.96
N GLY A 56 -5.75 -4.04 -25.80
CA GLY A 56 -4.73 -3.08 -25.34
C GLY A 56 -5.28 -1.89 -24.52
N PHE A 57 -6.39 -1.27 -24.96
CA PHE A 57 -7.02 -0.18 -24.19
C PHE A 57 -7.62 -0.66 -22.86
N ILE A 58 -8.30 -1.81 -22.91
CA ILE A 58 -8.89 -2.44 -21.73
C ILE A 58 -7.78 -2.81 -20.75
N GLN A 59 -6.68 -3.34 -21.25
CA GLN A 59 -5.49 -3.72 -20.51
C GLN A 59 -4.90 -2.53 -19.74
N ILE A 60 -4.73 -1.38 -20.39
CA ILE A 60 -4.25 -0.13 -19.76
C ILE A 60 -5.25 0.39 -18.72
N ALA A 61 -6.55 0.38 -19.02
CA ALA A 61 -7.56 0.80 -18.06
C ALA A 61 -7.58 -0.10 -16.81
N VAL A 62 -7.50 -1.41 -17.00
CA VAL A 62 -7.43 -2.40 -15.92
C VAL A 62 -6.17 -2.23 -15.09
N SER A 63 -5.02 -1.95 -15.71
CA SER A 63 -3.77 -1.72 -14.97
C SER A 63 -3.87 -0.46 -14.10
N VAL A 64 -4.39 0.64 -14.61
CA VAL A 64 -4.58 1.89 -13.85
C VAL A 64 -5.55 1.70 -12.67
N ILE A 65 -6.66 1.00 -12.89
CA ILE A 65 -7.63 0.69 -11.83
C ILE A 65 -6.98 -0.20 -10.77
N GLY A 66 -6.25 -1.24 -11.20
CA GLY A 66 -5.50 -2.12 -10.31
C GLY A 66 -4.47 -1.36 -9.47
N LEU A 67 -3.69 -0.47 -10.08
CA LEU A 67 -2.70 0.37 -9.40
C LEU A 67 -3.36 1.30 -8.37
N SER A 68 -4.53 1.85 -8.68
CA SER A 68 -5.30 2.71 -7.76
C SER A 68 -5.77 1.93 -6.53
N ILE A 69 -6.30 0.72 -6.73
CA ILE A 69 -6.73 -0.18 -5.65
C ILE A 69 -5.53 -0.63 -4.81
N LEU A 70 -4.42 -0.99 -5.47
CA LEU A 70 -3.15 -1.34 -4.82
C LEU A 70 -2.68 -0.20 -3.90
N CYS A 71 -2.64 1.04 -4.41
CA CYS A 71 -2.20 2.20 -3.65
C CYS A 71 -3.13 2.47 -2.45
N LEU A 72 -4.44 2.37 -2.66
CA LEU A 72 -5.43 2.58 -1.60
C LEU A 72 -5.33 1.52 -0.50
N GLY A 73 -5.25 0.24 -0.87
CA GLY A 73 -5.06 -0.87 0.07
C GLY A 73 -3.73 -0.74 0.84
N GLY A 74 -2.66 -0.42 0.12
CA GLY A 74 -1.33 -0.19 0.71
C GLY A 74 -1.35 0.94 1.73
N TYR A 75 -1.99 2.06 1.39
CA TYR A 75 -2.16 3.20 2.30
C TYR A 75 -2.94 2.81 3.56
N LEU A 76 -4.07 2.11 3.42
CA LEU A 76 -4.88 1.65 4.56
C LEU A 76 -4.12 0.67 5.45
N SER A 77 -3.38 -0.27 4.85
CA SER A 77 -2.54 -1.24 5.56
C SER A 77 -1.48 -0.53 6.38
N MET A 78 -0.73 0.37 5.75
CA MET A 78 0.32 1.13 6.41
C MET A 78 -0.26 2.06 7.48
N ARG A 79 -1.37 2.76 7.21
CA ARG A 79 -2.06 3.62 8.19
C ARG A 79 -2.52 2.85 9.42
N THR A 80 -2.96 1.61 9.23
CA THR A 80 -3.35 0.73 10.34
C THR A 80 -2.14 0.38 11.20
N LEU A 81 -0.97 0.16 10.60
CA LEU A 81 0.28 -0.16 11.32
C LEU A 81 0.71 0.94 12.30
N TRP A 82 0.33 2.20 12.06
CA TRP A 82 0.57 3.32 12.98
C TRP A 82 -0.31 3.27 14.25
N GLN A 83 -1.31 2.37 14.33
CA GLN A 83 -2.13 2.15 15.54
C GLN A 83 -2.73 3.44 16.14
N GLY A 84 -3.09 4.41 15.30
CA GLY A 84 -3.63 5.70 15.75
C GLY A 84 -2.60 6.67 16.34
N LYS A 85 -1.30 6.32 16.32
CA LYS A 85 -0.22 7.24 16.67
C LYS A 85 -0.11 8.36 15.63
N PRO A 86 0.37 9.54 16.02
CA PRO A 86 0.66 10.61 15.06
C PRO A 86 1.68 10.11 14.04
N LEU A 87 1.45 10.45 12.77
CA LEU A 87 2.38 10.15 11.69
C LEU A 87 3.68 10.93 11.90
N SER A 88 4.81 10.37 11.46
CA SER A 88 6.04 11.14 11.34
C SER A 88 5.96 12.09 10.15
N ILE A 89 6.79 13.15 10.16
CA ILE A 89 6.91 14.06 9.02
C ILE A 89 7.28 13.30 7.73
N ALA A 90 8.11 12.26 7.84
CA ALA A 90 8.48 11.40 6.72
C ALA A 90 7.25 10.64 6.18
N ALA A 91 6.39 10.12 7.07
CA ALA A 91 5.18 9.42 6.65
C ALA A 91 4.14 10.37 6.00
N GLU A 92 4.01 11.60 6.49
CA GLU A 92 3.16 12.62 5.86
C GLU A 92 3.67 13.02 4.48
N ILE A 93 4.99 13.14 4.31
CA ILE A 93 5.63 13.31 3.00
C ILE A 93 5.39 12.08 2.12
N GLY A 94 5.55 10.88 2.68
CA GLY A 94 5.34 9.61 1.98
C GLY A 94 3.94 9.51 1.35
N ILE A 95 2.91 9.91 2.08
CA ILE A 95 1.53 9.95 1.55
C ILE A 95 1.42 10.86 0.32
N ARG A 96 2.10 12.02 0.33
CA ARG A 96 2.12 12.92 -0.83
C ARG A 96 2.85 12.30 -2.01
N PHE A 97 3.98 11.63 -1.77
CA PHE A 97 4.72 10.89 -2.80
C PHE A 97 3.89 9.76 -3.43
N ILE A 98 3.11 9.02 -2.63
CA ILE A 98 2.19 8.00 -3.15
C ILE A 98 1.16 8.65 -4.09
N SER A 99 0.52 9.74 -3.65
CA SER A 99 -0.47 10.45 -4.46
C SER A 99 0.13 11.04 -5.74
N THR A 100 1.30 11.66 -5.67
CA THR A 100 1.94 12.25 -6.87
C THR A 100 2.39 11.17 -7.84
N GLY A 101 2.98 10.08 -7.36
CA GLY A 101 3.37 8.96 -8.20
C GLY A 101 2.16 8.30 -8.89
N LEU A 102 1.03 8.17 -8.18
CA LEU A 102 -0.22 7.67 -8.78
C LEU A 102 -0.73 8.60 -9.89
N VAL A 103 -0.71 9.91 -9.68
CA VAL A 103 -1.11 10.89 -10.70
C VAL A 103 -0.19 10.76 -11.93
N ILE A 104 1.13 10.71 -11.73
CA ILE A 104 2.11 10.53 -12.82
C ILE A 104 1.78 9.26 -13.62
N ALA A 105 1.63 8.12 -12.92
CA ALA A 105 1.35 6.84 -13.57
C ALA A 105 0.04 6.84 -14.37
N ILE A 106 -1.03 7.44 -13.82
CA ILE A 106 -2.35 7.55 -14.50
C ILE A 106 -2.23 8.40 -15.76
N PHE A 107 -1.61 9.58 -15.67
CA PHE A 107 -1.51 10.49 -16.82
C PHE A 107 -0.59 9.92 -17.91
N SER A 108 0.48 9.23 -17.53
CA SER A 108 1.32 8.52 -18.49
C SER A 108 0.54 7.38 -19.15
N ALA A 109 -0.15 6.53 -18.37
CA ALA A 109 -0.94 5.43 -18.90
C ALA A 109 -2.11 5.87 -19.81
N LEU A 110 -2.66 7.06 -19.60
CA LEU A 110 -3.75 7.60 -20.42
C LEU A 110 -3.26 8.59 -21.50
N ALA A 111 -1.95 8.72 -21.73
CA ALA A 111 -1.41 9.70 -22.67
C ALA A 111 -1.95 9.53 -24.10
N ASP A 112 -2.06 8.29 -24.58
CA ASP A 112 -2.67 7.97 -25.88
C ASP A 112 -4.17 8.35 -25.94
N PHE A 113 -4.91 8.25 -24.82
CA PHE A 113 -6.34 8.63 -24.76
C PHE A 113 -6.54 10.15 -24.90
N PHE A 114 -5.60 10.94 -24.38
CA PHE A 114 -5.62 12.40 -24.51
C PHE A 114 -5.07 12.90 -25.86
N GLY A 115 -4.51 12.03 -26.69
CA GLY A 115 -3.95 12.41 -28.00
C GLY A 115 -2.55 13.02 -27.95
N PHE A 116 -1.87 12.97 -26.80
CA PHE A 116 -0.45 13.36 -26.65
C PHE A 116 0.52 12.18 -26.78
N GLY A 117 -0.03 10.96 -26.82
CA GLY A 117 0.76 9.73 -26.87
C GLY A 117 1.35 9.43 -28.24
N SER A 118 2.23 8.43 -28.28
CA SER A 118 3.07 8.14 -29.45
C SER A 118 2.33 7.38 -30.56
N HIS A 119 1.19 6.78 -30.25
CA HIS A 119 0.40 5.96 -31.17
C HIS A 119 -1.08 6.37 -31.11
N PRO A 120 -1.46 7.52 -31.69
CA PRO A 120 -2.86 7.94 -31.72
C PRO A 120 -3.70 6.96 -32.55
N PHE A 121 -4.85 6.59 -32.01
CA PHE A 121 -5.86 5.82 -32.72
C PHE A 121 -6.31 6.61 -33.98
N PRO A 122 -6.45 6.03 -35.18
CA PRO A 122 -6.66 4.61 -35.51
C PRO A 122 -5.54 3.92 -36.33
N GLU A 123 -4.39 4.55 -36.56
CA GLU A 123 -3.39 4.05 -37.53
C GLU A 123 -2.37 3.03 -36.97
N SER A 124 -2.32 2.85 -35.65
CA SER A 124 -1.36 1.94 -35.01
C SER A 124 -2.02 1.06 -33.95
N LEU A 125 -1.50 -0.17 -33.81
CA LEU A 125 -1.93 -1.11 -32.78
C LEU A 125 -1.82 -0.45 -31.39
N PRO A 126 -2.83 -0.57 -30.50
CA PRO A 126 -2.79 0.04 -29.16
C PRO A 126 -1.65 -0.56 -28.34
N TYR A 127 -0.50 0.10 -28.36
CA TYR A 127 0.73 -0.33 -27.72
C TYR A 127 1.27 0.83 -26.88
N LEU A 128 1.63 0.52 -25.63
CA LEU A 128 2.26 1.48 -24.73
C LEU A 128 3.55 2.01 -25.37
N GLY A 129 3.56 3.27 -25.78
CA GLY A 129 4.78 3.92 -26.26
C GLY A 129 5.89 3.89 -25.21
N GLU A 130 7.16 3.91 -25.63
CA GLU A 130 8.30 3.84 -24.69
C GLU A 130 8.26 4.94 -23.63
N TRP A 131 7.87 6.16 -24.03
CA TRP A 131 7.70 7.30 -23.13
C TRP A 131 6.58 7.12 -22.13
N GLN A 132 5.50 6.46 -22.54
CA GLN A 132 4.38 6.14 -21.68
C GLN A 132 4.75 5.08 -20.65
N VAL A 133 5.46 4.02 -21.07
CA VAL A 133 6.04 3.03 -20.14
C VAL A 133 7.00 3.70 -19.16
N LEU A 134 7.89 4.57 -19.63
CA LEU A 134 8.83 5.28 -18.78
C LEU A 134 8.10 6.14 -17.72
N GLY A 135 7.05 6.85 -18.11
CA GLY A 135 6.24 7.65 -17.20
C GLY A 135 5.54 6.82 -16.12
N ILE A 136 4.97 5.66 -16.48
CA ILE A 136 4.39 4.71 -15.53
C ILE A 136 5.46 4.23 -14.54
N VAL A 137 6.63 3.84 -15.04
CA VAL A 137 7.76 3.37 -14.21
C VAL A 137 8.21 4.44 -13.22
N ILE A 138 8.33 5.70 -13.65
CA ILE A 138 8.66 6.83 -12.75
C ILE A 138 7.58 7.01 -11.67
N GLY A 139 6.30 6.92 -12.05
CA GLY A 139 5.18 6.96 -11.11
C GLY A 139 5.25 5.85 -10.07
N GLU A 140 5.51 4.62 -10.49
CA GLU A 140 5.67 3.46 -9.61
C GLU A 140 6.84 3.58 -8.65
N TYR A 141 8.01 4.06 -9.12
CA TYR A 141 9.14 4.34 -8.23
C TYR A 141 8.82 5.40 -7.19
N THR A 142 8.09 6.44 -7.60
CA THR A 142 7.64 7.52 -6.70
C THR A 142 6.67 6.97 -5.64
N ILE A 143 5.73 6.11 -6.02
CA ILE A 143 4.83 5.40 -5.11
C ILE A 143 5.61 4.52 -4.13
N ALA A 144 6.54 3.71 -4.64
CA ALA A 144 7.35 2.81 -3.83
C ALA A 144 8.18 3.58 -2.80
N PHE A 145 8.77 4.70 -3.20
CA PHE A 145 9.49 5.60 -2.30
C PHE A 145 8.55 6.21 -1.25
N GLY A 146 7.35 6.61 -1.63
CA GLY A 146 6.35 7.10 -0.68
C GLY A 146 5.92 6.07 0.36
N PHE A 147 5.73 4.81 -0.04
CA PHE A 147 5.48 3.70 0.88
C PHE A 147 6.66 3.44 1.81
N PHE A 148 7.89 3.49 1.30
CA PHE A 148 9.11 3.34 2.10
C PHE A 148 9.17 4.40 3.21
N LEU A 149 8.86 5.66 2.91
CA LEU A 149 8.82 6.75 3.89
C LEU A 149 7.73 6.58 4.96
N MET A 150 6.66 5.86 4.63
CA MET A 150 5.52 5.65 5.53
C MET A 150 5.77 4.52 6.56
N ILE A 151 6.85 3.75 6.42
CA ILE A 151 7.18 2.65 7.34
C ILE A 151 7.39 3.20 8.76
N PRO A 152 6.64 2.69 9.77
CA PRO A 152 6.84 3.08 11.15
C PRO A 152 8.11 2.40 11.70
N PHE A 153 9.22 3.13 11.73
CA PHE A 153 10.43 2.65 12.38
C PHE A 153 10.18 2.51 13.89
N PRO A 154 10.32 1.30 14.49
CA PRO A 154 10.25 1.18 15.93
C PRO A 154 11.42 1.98 16.52
N LYS A 155 11.11 3.00 17.34
CA LYS A 155 12.13 3.66 18.17
C LYS A 155 12.73 2.59 19.08
N ILE A 156 13.89 2.08 18.71
CA ILE A 156 14.74 1.28 19.59
C ILE A 156 14.99 2.17 20.82
N ARG A 157 14.37 1.86 21.96
CA ARG A 157 14.64 2.57 23.21
C ARG A 157 16.02 2.12 23.70
N ILE A 158 17.05 2.82 23.26
CA ILE A 158 18.45 2.53 23.64
C ILE A 158 18.71 2.95 25.10
N PHE A 159 17.94 3.88 25.64
CA PHE A 159 18.15 4.36 27.01
C PHE A 159 17.21 3.66 28.02
N PRO A 160 17.75 2.84 28.94
CA PRO A 160 16.99 2.35 30.08
C PRO A 160 16.52 3.53 30.92
N LYS A 161 15.28 3.43 31.42
CA LYS A 161 14.65 4.43 32.28
C LYS A 161 15.54 4.59 33.53
N ILE A 162 16.21 5.73 33.65
CA ILE A 162 17.01 6.04 34.84
C ILE A 162 16.02 6.08 36.03
N PRO A 163 16.19 5.22 37.05
CA PRO A 163 15.35 5.30 38.23
C PRO A 163 15.55 6.68 38.89
N HIS A 164 14.46 7.43 39.04
CA HIS A 164 14.49 8.65 39.83
C HIS A 164 14.76 8.29 41.29
N SER A 165 15.80 8.87 41.89
CA SER A 165 16.23 8.64 43.28
C SER A 165 15.31 9.25 44.34
N SER A 166 14.01 9.39 44.07
CA SER A 166 13.05 9.94 45.05
C SER A 166 12.56 8.92 46.08
N ASP A 167 13.09 7.69 46.09
CA ASP A 167 12.71 6.63 47.05
C ASP A 167 13.64 6.55 48.28
N SER A 168 14.56 7.51 48.46
CA SER A 168 15.41 7.59 49.65
C SER A 168 14.87 8.60 50.68
N LYS A 169 13.57 8.51 51.01
CA LYS A 169 13.03 9.07 52.26
C LYS A 169 11.86 8.22 52.74
N ARG A 170 12.16 7.12 53.43
CA ARG A 170 11.40 6.61 54.58
C ARG A 170 12.24 5.62 55.36
#